data_AF-A0AAV0M4W6-F1
#
_entry.id   AF-A0AAV0M4W6-F1
#
_cell.length_a   1.000
_cell.length_b   1.000
_cell.length_c   1.000
_cell.angle_alpha   90.00
_cell.angle_beta   90.00
_cell.angle_gamma   90.00
#
_symmetry.space_group_name_H-M   'P 1'
#
loop_
_entity.id
_entity.type
_entity.pdbx_description
1 polymer ?
#
loop_
_entity_poly.entity_id
_entity_poly.type
_entity_poly.pdbx_seq_one_letter_code
_entity_poly.pdbx_strand_id
1 'polypeptide(L)'
;MESKDRVSWNSILTGFSQSGLSEDALKFFKHMMRERKVKLDHISFVAVLTACSHIGLVDQGRHFLKTMASDYGIPLRMEHYACAIDLLGRAGHLNEAKLLIESMPHKPDAMVWKTLLAACRACGDLDLATQVASHLLELEPGEHCSYVILSNMYARLGKWDKKASLTRLMKERKVKKVPGWSWIEVNNEVHSFIADDRSSTHCQEIYRKLNELMEEMKWLESVVGTTFDWSPDALMEIYNE
;
A
#
# COMPACT_ATOMS: atom_id res chain seq x y z
N MET A 1 25.91 23.27 -1.20
CA MET A 1 25.68 22.39 -0.03
C MET A 1 24.19 22.13 0.21
N GLU A 2 23.33 23.12 -0.02
CA GLU A 2 21.85 23.09 0.12
C GLU A 2 21.12 21.86 -0.49
N SER A 3 21.55 21.37 -1.66
CA SER A 3 20.95 20.18 -2.30
C SER A 3 21.18 18.88 -1.50
N LYS A 4 22.37 18.70 -0.92
CA LYS A 4 22.70 17.50 -0.13
C LYS A 4 21.93 17.48 1.18
N ASP A 5 21.75 18.64 1.81
CA ASP A 5 20.99 18.75 3.04
C ASP A 5 19.52 18.38 2.80
N ARG A 6 18.90 18.94 1.75
CA ARG A 6 17.49 18.62 1.40
C ARG A 6 17.27 17.13 1.15
N VAL A 7 18.17 16.48 0.40
CA VAL A 7 18.08 15.03 0.15
C VAL A 7 18.14 14.26 1.47
N SER A 8 19.08 14.59 2.36
CA SER A 8 19.20 13.92 3.67
C SER A 8 17.95 14.11 4.54
N TRP A 9 17.39 15.33 4.61
CA TRP A 9 16.15 15.60 5.35
C TRP A 9 14.97 14.79 4.79
N ASN A 10 14.80 14.77 3.46
CA ASN A 10 13.76 13.98 2.81
C ASN A 10 13.96 12.48 3.01
N SER A 11 15.19 11.99 3.00
CA SER A 11 15.49 10.58 3.27
C SER A 11 15.09 10.18 4.69
N ILE A 12 15.42 11.00 5.70
CA ILE A 12 15.03 10.74 7.09
C ILE A 12 13.50 10.76 7.24
N LEU A 13 12.85 11.79 6.69
CA LEU A 13 11.39 11.91 6.74
C LEU A 13 10.69 10.73 6.06
N THR A 14 11.17 10.33 4.88
CA THR A 14 10.63 9.19 4.13
C THR A 14 10.82 7.89 4.91
N GLY A 15 12.01 7.69 5.50
CA GLY A 15 12.30 6.55 6.36
C GLY A 15 11.30 6.44 7.52
N PHE A 16 11.08 7.52 8.26
CA PHE A 16 10.07 7.52 9.33
C PHE A 16 8.66 7.20 8.81
N SER A 17 8.25 7.80 7.67
CA SER A 17 6.91 7.58 7.11
C SER A 17 6.64 6.13 6.67
N GLN A 18 7.69 5.41 6.24
CA GLN A 18 7.58 4.06 5.69
C GLN A 18 7.84 2.96 6.74
N SER A 19 8.56 3.26 7.83
CA SER A 19 8.94 2.29 8.85
C SER A 19 7.98 2.18 10.04
N GLY A 20 6.70 2.57 9.86
CA GLY A 20 5.71 2.57 10.94
C GLY A 20 5.89 3.65 12.00
N LEU A 21 6.82 4.59 11.80
CA LEU A 21 7.12 5.71 12.70
C LEU A 21 6.43 7.00 12.24
N SER A 22 5.16 6.90 11.82
CA SER A 22 4.40 7.99 11.20
C SER A 22 4.24 9.22 12.11
N GLU A 23 4.10 9.03 13.43
CA GLU A 23 4.06 10.15 14.37
C GLU A 23 5.38 10.93 14.40
N ASP A 24 6.51 10.22 14.36
CA ASP A 24 7.83 10.84 14.37
C ASP A 24 8.12 11.51 13.03
N ALA A 25 7.63 10.96 11.92
CA ALA A 25 7.62 11.64 10.62
C ALA A 25 6.92 13.00 10.71
N LEU A 26 5.75 13.08 11.36
CA LEU A 26 5.01 14.34 11.52
C LEU A 26 5.72 15.33 12.45
N LYS A 27 6.31 14.86 13.56
CA LYS A 27 7.13 15.71 14.45
C LYS A 27 8.33 16.26 13.69
N PHE A 28 9.00 15.42 12.91
CA PHE A 28 10.16 15.77 12.11
C PHE A 28 9.81 16.77 11.00
N PHE A 29 8.68 16.56 10.29
CA PHE A 29 8.19 17.51 9.30
C PHE A 29 7.87 18.88 9.92
N LYS A 30 7.22 18.91 11.09
CA LYS A 30 6.98 20.16 11.85
C LYS A 30 8.30 20.85 12.25
N HIS A 31 9.33 20.08 12.56
CA HIS A 31 10.66 20.63 12.82
C HIS A 31 11.27 21.22 11.54
N MET A 32 11.22 20.51 10.41
CA MET A 32 11.66 21.02 9.10
C MET A 32 10.99 22.35 8.73
N MET A 33 9.69 22.48 8.98
CA MET A 33 8.93 23.72 8.72
C MET A 33 9.43 24.92 9.55
N ARG A 34 10.03 24.70 10.71
CA ARG A 34 10.53 25.77 11.60
C ARG A 34 11.97 26.18 11.23
N GLU A 35 12.70 25.30 10.56
CA GLU A 35 14.10 25.55 10.19
C GLU A 35 14.19 26.43 8.94
N ARG A 36 14.69 27.66 9.10
CA ARG A 36 14.75 28.67 8.03
C ARG A 36 15.56 28.24 6.79
N LYS A 37 16.49 27.31 6.95
CA LYS A 37 17.39 26.83 5.88
C LYS A 37 16.88 25.57 5.18
N VAL A 38 15.79 24.97 5.67
CA VAL A 38 15.24 23.74 5.09
C VAL A 38 14.09 24.11 4.17
N LYS A 39 14.28 23.90 2.87
CA LYS A 39 13.23 24.11 1.87
C LYS A 39 12.47 22.82 1.63
N LEU A 40 11.19 22.82 1.98
CA LEU A 40 10.26 21.73 1.65
C LEU A 40 10.13 21.60 0.13
N ASP A 41 9.89 20.39 -0.34
CA ASP A 41 9.57 20.10 -1.73
C ASP A 41 8.49 19.01 -1.83
N HIS A 42 8.17 18.63 -3.06
CA HIS A 42 7.18 17.58 -3.33
C HIS A 42 7.47 16.26 -2.59
N ILE A 43 8.74 15.89 -2.38
CA ILE A 43 9.08 14.64 -1.67
C ILE A 43 8.74 14.78 -0.19
N SER A 44 9.00 15.94 0.41
CA SER A 44 8.62 16.21 1.80
C SER A 44 7.11 16.04 2.01
N PHE A 45 6.30 16.52 1.07
CA PHE A 45 4.84 16.42 1.14
C PHE A 45 4.31 15.01 0.83
N VAL A 46 4.93 14.26 -0.08
CA VAL A 46 4.62 12.84 -0.26
C VAL A 46 4.85 12.08 1.05
N ALA A 47 6.01 12.26 1.69
CA ALA A 47 6.33 11.55 2.93
C ALA A 47 5.37 11.91 4.08
N VAL A 48 5.02 13.19 4.25
CA VAL A 48 4.08 13.59 5.31
C VAL A 48 2.64 13.11 5.03
N LEU A 49 2.19 13.10 3.77
CA LEU A 49 0.88 12.57 3.38
C LEU A 49 0.82 11.04 3.58
N THR A 50 1.89 10.31 3.26
CA THR A 50 2.02 8.88 3.56
C THR A 50 1.93 8.62 5.06
N ALA A 51 2.64 9.41 5.88
CA ALA A 51 2.54 9.33 7.33
C ALA A 51 1.10 9.57 7.80
N CYS A 52 0.41 10.61 7.28
CA CYS A 52 -1.01 10.84 7.58
C CYS A 52 -1.88 9.64 7.20
N SER A 53 -1.65 9.03 6.03
CA SER A 53 -2.37 7.83 5.57
C SER A 53 -2.26 6.68 6.56
N HIS A 54 -1.04 6.36 6.99
CA HIS A 54 -0.75 5.23 7.87
C HIS A 54 -1.39 5.32 9.25
N ILE A 55 -1.63 6.53 9.77
CA ILE A 55 -2.27 6.74 11.09
C ILE A 55 -3.64 7.43 11.00
N GLY A 56 -4.25 7.46 9.81
CA GLY A 56 -5.62 7.94 9.62
C GLY A 56 -5.87 9.42 9.90
N LEU A 57 -4.86 10.29 9.75
CA LEU A 57 -5.01 11.74 9.96
C LEU A 57 -5.63 12.44 8.73
N VAL A 58 -6.90 12.12 8.47
CA VAL A 58 -7.65 12.57 7.28
C VAL A 58 -7.67 14.10 7.17
N ASP A 59 -8.04 14.80 8.23
CA ASP A 59 -8.17 16.26 8.19
C ASP A 59 -6.84 16.97 7.96
N GLN A 60 -5.75 16.40 8.48
CA GLN A 60 -4.42 16.94 8.25
C GLN A 60 -3.97 16.70 6.80
N GLY A 61 -4.25 15.51 6.24
CA GLY A 61 -3.98 15.22 4.83
C GLY A 61 -4.77 16.12 3.87
N ARG A 62 -6.06 16.35 4.14
CA ARG A 62 -6.91 17.31 3.41
C ARG A 62 -6.33 18.72 3.48
N HIS A 63 -5.90 19.13 4.67
CA HIS A 63 -5.28 20.44 4.87
C HIS A 63 -4.04 20.59 4.01
N PHE A 64 -3.12 19.63 4.02
CA PHE A 64 -1.93 19.67 3.18
C PHE A 64 -2.25 19.72 1.69
N LEU A 65 -3.17 18.89 1.18
CA LEU A 65 -3.57 18.96 -0.23
C LEU A 65 -4.08 20.35 -0.62
N LYS A 66 -4.85 21.00 0.26
CA LYS A 66 -5.44 22.32 -0.01
C LYS A 66 -4.41 23.45 0.02
N THR A 67 -3.45 23.39 0.95
CA THR A 67 -2.51 24.49 1.21
C THR A 67 -1.16 24.35 0.51
N MET A 68 -0.78 23.16 0.05
CA MET A 68 0.55 22.89 -0.52
C MET A 68 0.91 23.86 -1.67
N ALA A 69 -0.02 24.09 -2.59
CA ALA A 69 0.20 24.98 -3.73
C ALA A 69 0.21 26.47 -3.33
N SER A 70 -0.73 26.90 -2.48
CA SER A 70 -0.88 28.32 -2.11
C SER A 70 0.15 28.79 -1.11
N ASP A 71 0.43 27.99 -0.08
CA ASP A 71 1.18 28.42 1.09
C ASP A 71 2.67 28.09 0.94
N TYR A 72 3.01 27.05 0.16
CA TYR A 72 4.38 26.59 -0.05
C TYR A 72 4.87 26.73 -1.49
N GLY A 73 3.98 27.08 -2.43
CA GLY A 73 4.33 27.19 -3.85
C GLY A 73 4.70 25.86 -4.50
N ILE A 74 4.23 24.73 -3.94
CA ILE A 74 4.53 23.39 -4.43
C ILE A 74 3.29 22.83 -5.13
N PRO A 75 3.28 22.71 -6.47
CA PRO A 75 2.13 22.18 -7.18
C PRO A 75 1.92 20.69 -6.88
N LEU A 76 0.66 20.28 -6.85
CA LEU A 76 0.29 18.88 -6.70
C LEU A 76 0.77 18.06 -7.91
N ARG A 77 1.06 16.79 -7.64
CA ARG A 77 1.58 15.79 -8.59
C ARG A 77 0.89 14.46 -8.32
N MET A 78 1.04 13.50 -9.23
CA MET A 78 0.39 12.19 -9.15
C MET A 78 0.62 11.51 -7.79
N GLU A 79 1.84 11.62 -7.25
CA GLU A 79 2.22 11.01 -5.97
C GLU A 79 1.42 11.60 -4.79
N HIS A 80 1.17 12.91 -4.78
CA HIS A 80 0.38 13.55 -3.73
C HIS A 80 -1.09 13.13 -3.78
N TYR A 81 -1.65 13.01 -5.00
CA TYR A 81 -3.01 12.50 -5.19
C TYR A 81 -3.10 11.04 -4.74
N ALA A 82 -2.13 10.20 -5.12
CA ALA A 82 -2.08 8.80 -4.69
C ALA A 82 -2.05 8.67 -3.16
N CYS A 83 -1.16 9.38 -2.46
CA CYS A 83 -1.12 9.35 -0.99
C CYS A 83 -2.45 9.78 -0.35
N ALA A 84 -3.13 10.78 -0.91
CA ALA A 84 -4.41 11.24 -0.40
C ALA A 84 -5.56 10.26 -0.69
N ILE A 85 -5.58 9.62 -1.85
CA ILE A 85 -6.55 8.57 -2.19
C ILE A 85 -6.37 7.36 -1.27
N ASP A 86 -5.12 6.98 -0.98
CA ASP A 86 -4.80 5.91 -0.02
C ASP A 86 -5.34 6.27 1.38
N LEU A 87 -5.05 7.48 1.86
CA LEU A 87 -5.56 7.99 3.15
C LEU A 87 -7.09 7.96 3.21
N LEU A 88 -7.77 8.48 2.19
CA LEU A 88 -9.23 8.52 2.13
C LEU A 88 -9.81 7.10 2.06
N GLY A 89 -9.21 6.22 1.26
CA GLY A 89 -9.63 4.82 1.11
C GLY A 89 -9.53 4.03 2.41
N ARG A 90 -8.39 4.14 3.12
CA ARG A 90 -8.18 3.48 4.43
C ARG A 90 -9.13 4.00 5.49
N ALA A 91 -9.49 5.28 5.42
CA ALA A 91 -10.45 5.90 6.34
C ALA A 91 -11.93 5.67 5.96
N GLY A 92 -12.22 4.93 4.90
CA GLY A 92 -13.60 4.64 4.47
C GLY A 92 -14.27 5.76 3.66
N HIS A 93 -13.53 6.80 3.25
CA HIS A 93 -14.04 7.94 2.48
C HIS A 93 -13.93 7.72 0.95
N LEU A 94 -14.39 6.56 0.46
CA LEU A 94 -14.21 6.17 -0.95
C LEU A 94 -14.84 7.16 -1.95
N ASN A 95 -16.01 7.71 -1.64
CA ASN A 95 -16.66 8.70 -2.49
C ASN A 95 -15.82 9.97 -2.67
N GLU A 96 -15.14 10.40 -1.60
CA GLU A 96 -14.23 11.55 -1.66
C GLU A 96 -12.97 11.21 -2.46
N ALA A 97 -12.43 10.00 -2.30
CA ALA A 97 -11.31 9.52 -3.11
C ALA A 97 -11.63 9.52 -4.62
N LYS A 98 -12.86 9.13 -4.98
CA LYS A 98 -13.36 9.20 -6.37
C LYS A 98 -13.44 10.64 -6.88
N LEU A 99 -14.05 11.54 -6.10
CA LEU A 99 -14.14 12.96 -6.46
C LEU A 99 -12.75 13.60 -6.62
N LEU A 100 -11.79 13.19 -5.79
CA LEU A 100 -10.41 13.67 -5.87
C LEU A 100 -9.76 13.29 -7.21
N ILE A 101 -9.98 12.07 -7.69
CA ILE A 101 -9.51 11.63 -9.02
C ILE A 101 -10.18 12.45 -10.14
N GLU A 102 -11.48 12.67 -10.06
CA GLU A 102 -12.23 13.47 -11.04
C GLU A 102 -11.77 14.94 -11.06
N SER A 103 -11.26 15.45 -9.94
CA SER A 103 -10.72 16.82 -9.82
C SER A 103 -9.28 16.98 -10.34
N MET A 104 -8.60 15.89 -10.72
CA MET A 104 -7.21 15.97 -11.14
C MET A 104 -7.06 16.77 -12.44
N PRO A 105 -6.07 17.69 -12.52
CA PRO A 105 -5.86 18.51 -13.72
C PRO A 105 -5.30 17.72 -14.90
N HIS A 106 -4.82 16.49 -14.66
CA HIS A 106 -4.25 15.61 -15.67
C HIS A 106 -4.86 14.22 -15.54
N LYS A 107 -4.90 13.46 -16.64
CA LYS A 107 -5.39 12.08 -16.64
C LYS A 107 -4.59 11.23 -15.63
N PRO A 108 -5.25 10.51 -14.72
CA PRO A 108 -4.56 9.65 -13.74
C PRO A 108 -3.75 8.56 -14.43
N ASP A 109 -2.56 8.28 -13.89
CA ASP A 109 -1.70 7.20 -14.34
C ASP A 109 -2.04 5.87 -13.65
N ALA A 110 -1.31 4.81 -14.01
CA ALA A 110 -1.51 3.49 -13.43
C ALA A 110 -1.35 3.46 -11.90
N MET A 111 -0.46 4.28 -11.34
CA MET A 111 -0.23 4.35 -9.89
C MET A 111 -1.49 4.86 -9.19
N VAL A 112 -2.06 5.98 -9.64
CA VAL A 112 -3.28 6.54 -9.04
C VAL A 112 -4.46 5.56 -9.15
N TRP A 113 -4.62 4.89 -10.30
CA TRP A 113 -5.66 3.87 -10.46
C TRP A 113 -5.45 2.66 -9.55
N LYS A 114 -4.21 2.18 -9.38
CA LYS A 114 -3.89 1.10 -8.44
C LYS A 114 -4.23 1.48 -7.01
N THR A 115 -3.94 2.72 -6.61
CA THR A 115 -4.29 3.22 -5.29
C THR A 115 -5.81 3.28 -5.10
N LEU A 116 -6.58 3.71 -6.10
CA LEU A 116 -8.05 3.64 -6.03
C LEU A 116 -8.56 2.21 -5.94
N LEU A 117 -7.96 1.25 -6.67
CA LEU A 117 -8.33 -0.16 -6.59
C LEU A 117 -8.12 -0.71 -5.17
N ALA A 118 -6.99 -0.37 -4.53
CA ALA A 118 -6.73 -0.71 -3.14
C ALA A 118 -7.75 -0.08 -2.18
N ALA A 119 -8.12 1.19 -2.40
CA ALA A 119 -9.18 1.86 -1.64
C ALA A 119 -10.54 1.17 -1.79
N CYS A 120 -10.90 0.72 -3.00
CA CYS A 120 -12.13 -0.05 -3.23
C CYS A 120 -12.10 -1.39 -2.50
N ARG A 121 -10.95 -2.08 -2.48
CA ARG A 121 -10.74 -3.33 -1.72
C ARG A 121 -11.00 -3.12 -0.23
N ALA A 122 -10.39 -2.08 0.34
CA ALA A 122 -10.52 -1.71 1.75
C ALA A 122 -11.96 -1.36 2.13
N CYS A 123 -12.67 -0.61 1.27
CA CYS A 123 -14.06 -0.22 1.50
C CYS A 123 -15.09 -1.29 1.10
N GLY A 124 -14.66 -2.36 0.42
CA GLY A 124 -15.55 -3.43 -0.06
C GLY A 124 -16.42 -3.07 -1.27
N ASP A 125 -16.15 -1.97 -1.96
CA ASP A 125 -16.91 -1.55 -3.15
C ASP A 125 -16.46 -2.36 -4.38
N LEU A 126 -17.15 -3.47 -4.62
CA LEU A 126 -16.82 -4.37 -5.72
C LEU A 126 -17.14 -3.75 -7.09
N ASP A 127 -18.18 -2.92 -7.20
CA ASP A 127 -18.63 -2.41 -8.48
C ASP A 127 -17.64 -1.37 -9.01
N LEU A 128 -17.15 -0.48 -8.15
CA LEU A 128 -16.07 0.44 -8.50
C LEU A 128 -14.76 -0.31 -8.71
N ALA A 129 -14.41 -1.28 -7.85
CA ALA A 129 -13.20 -2.10 -8.04
C ALA A 129 -13.19 -2.80 -9.40
N THR A 130 -14.33 -3.32 -9.86
CA THR A 130 -14.45 -4.00 -11.16
C THR A 130 -14.18 -3.03 -12.32
N GLN A 131 -14.72 -1.80 -12.23
CA GLN A 131 -14.49 -0.76 -13.25
C GLN A 131 -13.03 -0.34 -13.31
N VAL A 132 -12.44 -0.02 -12.15
CA VAL A 132 -11.04 0.42 -12.03
C VAL A 132 -10.08 -0.69 -12.47
N ALA A 133 -10.31 -1.94 -12.03
CA ALA A 133 -9.50 -3.07 -12.42
C ALA A 133 -9.57 -3.30 -13.94
N SER A 134 -10.77 -3.26 -14.54
CA SER A 134 -10.91 -3.42 -16.00
C SER A 134 -10.08 -2.38 -16.76
N HIS A 135 -10.09 -1.12 -16.31
CA HIS A 135 -9.25 -0.07 -16.88
C HIS A 135 -7.75 -0.37 -16.73
N LEU A 136 -7.31 -0.80 -15.54
CA LEU A 136 -5.92 -1.19 -15.29
C LEU A 136 -5.47 -2.39 -16.13
N LEU A 137 -6.36 -3.36 -16.38
CA LEU A 137 -6.07 -4.52 -17.22
C LEU A 137 -5.88 -4.15 -18.69
N GLU A 138 -6.43 -3.03 -19.15
CA GLU A 138 -6.17 -2.48 -20.48
C GLU A 138 -4.86 -1.69 -20.50
N LEU A 139 -4.61 -0.90 -19.46
CA LEU A 139 -3.44 -0.04 -19.35
C LEU A 139 -2.14 -0.83 -19.15
N GLU A 140 -2.17 -1.86 -18.31
CA GLU A 140 -1.02 -2.68 -17.92
C GLU A 140 -1.38 -4.17 -17.96
N PRO A 141 -1.59 -4.74 -19.15
CA PRO A 141 -2.09 -6.12 -19.29
C PRO A 141 -1.15 -7.18 -18.72
N GLY A 142 0.14 -6.86 -18.59
CA GLY A 142 1.17 -7.75 -18.03
C GLY A 142 1.31 -7.69 -16.51
N GLU A 143 0.67 -6.73 -15.85
CA GLU A 143 0.81 -6.54 -14.40
C GLU A 143 -0.20 -7.40 -13.63
N HIS A 144 0.29 -8.24 -12.72
CA HIS A 144 -0.48 -9.19 -11.95
C HIS A 144 -1.31 -8.62 -10.80
N CYS A 145 -0.91 -7.51 -10.13
CA CYS A 145 -1.58 -7.06 -8.90
C CYS A 145 -3.06 -6.73 -9.12
N SER A 146 -3.40 -6.09 -10.24
CA SER A 146 -4.79 -5.76 -10.59
C SER A 146 -5.68 -7.02 -10.73
N TYR A 147 -5.13 -8.10 -11.31
CA TYR A 147 -5.85 -9.37 -11.40
C TYR A 147 -6.02 -10.01 -10.02
N VAL A 148 -4.96 -10.01 -9.21
CA VAL A 148 -4.97 -10.65 -7.88
C VAL A 148 -5.96 -9.95 -6.96
N ILE A 149 -5.93 -8.62 -6.88
CA ILE A 149 -6.86 -7.84 -6.04
C ILE A 149 -8.31 -8.13 -6.45
N LEU A 150 -8.63 -8.02 -7.75
CA LEU A 150 -9.99 -8.25 -8.22
C LEU A 150 -10.44 -9.72 -8.03
N SER A 151 -9.53 -10.68 -8.25
CA SER A 151 -9.77 -12.11 -8.00
C SER A 151 -10.13 -12.38 -6.54
N ASN A 152 -9.40 -11.80 -5.60
CA ASN A 152 -9.65 -11.98 -4.17
C ASN A 152 -10.98 -11.34 -3.76
N MET A 153 -11.27 -10.14 -4.26
CA MET A 153 -12.57 -9.50 -4.03
C MET A 153 -13.74 -10.33 -4.56
N TYR A 154 -13.60 -10.97 -5.74
CA TYR A 154 -14.61 -11.90 -6.24
C TYR A 154 -14.75 -13.14 -5.36
N ALA A 155 -13.64 -13.71 -4.88
CA ALA A 155 -13.66 -14.87 -3.98
C ALA A 155 -14.42 -14.55 -2.68
N ARG A 156 -14.08 -13.44 -2.03
CA ARG A 156 -14.68 -12.98 -0.77
C ARG A 156 -16.20 -12.80 -0.87
N LEU A 157 -16.70 -12.45 -2.06
CA LEU A 157 -18.12 -12.24 -2.33
C LEU A 157 -18.80 -13.44 -3.02
N GLY A 158 -18.12 -14.60 -3.07
CA GLY A 158 -18.66 -15.84 -3.65
C GLY A 158 -18.86 -15.81 -5.17
N LYS A 159 -18.28 -14.83 -5.88
CA LYS A 159 -18.39 -14.69 -7.34
C LYS A 159 -17.36 -15.57 -8.06
N TRP A 160 -17.46 -16.88 -7.85
CA TRP A 160 -16.49 -17.88 -8.35
C TRP A 160 -16.34 -17.89 -9.88
N ASP A 161 -17.42 -17.68 -10.62
CA ASP A 161 -17.39 -17.64 -12.09
C ASP A 161 -16.53 -16.47 -12.61
N LYS A 162 -16.63 -15.31 -11.96
CA LYS A 162 -15.82 -14.14 -12.32
C LYS A 162 -14.35 -14.35 -11.96
N LYS A 163 -14.06 -14.96 -10.81
CA LYS A 163 -12.70 -15.36 -10.42
C LYS A 163 -12.10 -16.36 -11.42
N ALA A 164 -12.85 -17.38 -11.82
CA ALA A 164 -12.42 -18.37 -12.79
C ALA A 164 -12.13 -17.73 -14.17
N SER A 165 -13.00 -16.82 -14.60
CA SER A 165 -12.82 -16.04 -15.84
C SER A 165 -11.54 -15.19 -15.79
N LEU A 166 -11.29 -14.52 -14.66
CA LEU A 166 -10.10 -13.70 -14.47
C LEU A 166 -8.81 -14.55 -14.43
N THR A 167 -8.87 -15.72 -13.79
CA THR A 167 -7.77 -16.70 -13.76
C THR A 167 -7.43 -17.21 -15.15
N ARG A 168 -8.45 -17.46 -15.98
CA ARG A 168 -8.27 -17.83 -17.38
C ARG A 168 -7.63 -16.69 -18.17
N LEU A 169 -8.08 -15.46 -17.96
CA LEU A 169 -7.49 -14.28 -18.60
C LEU A 169 -6.01 -14.10 -18.26
N MET A 170 -5.61 -14.31 -16.99
CA MET A 170 -4.20 -14.31 -16.60
C MET A 170 -3.38 -15.35 -17.37
N LYS A 171 -3.92 -16.59 -17.52
CA LYS A 171 -3.25 -17.66 -18.29
C LYS A 171 -3.10 -17.29 -19.77
N GLU A 172 -4.16 -16.77 -20.39
CA GLU A 172 -4.17 -16.35 -21.80
C GLU A 172 -3.15 -15.23 -22.06
N ARG A 173 -3.04 -14.27 -21.12
CA ARG A 173 -2.07 -13.17 -21.19
C ARG A 173 -0.69 -13.53 -20.66
N LYS A 174 -0.47 -14.79 -20.24
CA LYS A 174 0.78 -15.29 -19.64
C LYS A 174 1.24 -14.50 -18.41
N VAL A 175 0.30 -13.88 -17.70
CA VAL A 175 0.55 -13.18 -16.45
C VAL A 175 0.64 -14.21 -15.34
N LYS A 176 1.74 -14.18 -14.60
CA LYS A 176 1.94 -14.99 -13.41
C LYS A 176 2.00 -14.07 -12.21
N LYS A 177 1.28 -14.44 -11.15
CA LYS A 177 1.48 -13.83 -9.84
C LYS A 177 2.91 -14.12 -9.39
N VAL A 178 3.62 -13.09 -8.95
CA VAL A 178 4.93 -13.25 -8.29
C VAL A 178 4.65 -13.63 -6.84
N PRO A 179 5.17 -14.76 -6.33
CA PRO A 179 4.98 -15.12 -4.92
C PRO A 179 5.71 -14.13 -4.02
N GLY A 180 5.22 -13.91 -2.81
CA GLY A 180 5.90 -13.09 -1.80
C GLY A 180 7.26 -13.67 -1.42
N TRP A 181 8.31 -12.84 -1.42
CA TRP A 181 9.68 -13.24 -1.15
C TRP A 181 10.25 -12.46 0.03
N SER A 182 10.83 -13.16 1.00
CA SER A 182 11.66 -12.55 2.04
C SER A 182 13.03 -13.20 2.07
N TRP A 183 14.01 -12.53 2.65
CA TRP A 183 15.35 -13.09 2.83
C TRP A 183 15.98 -12.55 4.10
N ILE A 184 16.89 -13.33 4.66
CA ILE A 184 17.75 -12.94 5.77
C ILE A 184 19.20 -13.21 5.39
N GLU A 185 20.12 -12.48 6.00
CA GLU A 185 21.55 -12.74 5.89
C GLU A 185 22.07 -13.27 7.23
N VAL A 186 22.64 -14.47 7.23
CA VAL A 186 23.22 -15.12 8.40
C VAL A 186 24.61 -15.57 8.05
N ASN A 187 25.62 -15.18 8.85
CA ASN A 187 27.03 -15.53 8.59
C ASN A 187 27.50 -15.19 7.16
N ASN A 188 27.03 -14.07 6.60
CA ASN A 188 27.34 -13.62 5.24
C ASN A 188 26.80 -14.55 4.13
N GLU A 189 25.80 -15.38 4.45
CA GLU A 189 25.01 -16.17 3.52
C GLU A 189 23.57 -15.66 3.47
N VAL A 190 23.03 -15.51 2.26
CA VAL A 190 21.64 -15.08 2.05
C VAL A 190 20.73 -16.30 1.99
N HIS A 191 19.79 -16.37 2.92
CA HIS A 191 18.74 -17.38 2.95
C HIS A 191 17.44 -16.73 2.48
N SER A 192 16.87 -17.25 1.40
CA SER A 192 15.59 -16.77 0.84
C SER A 192 14.44 -17.68 1.23
N PHE A 193 13.28 -17.07 1.47
CA PHE A 193 12.03 -17.73 1.79
C PHE A 193 10.98 -17.25 0.79
N ILE A 194 10.49 -18.18 -0.01
CA ILE A 194 9.48 -17.92 -1.03
C ILE A 194 8.15 -18.45 -0.48
N ALA A 195 7.09 -17.64 -0.55
CA ALA A 195 5.76 -18.07 -0.18
C ALA A 195 5.36 -19.35 -0.94
N ASP A 196 4.80 -20.33 -0.23
CA ASP A 196 4.49 -21.69 -0.72
C ASP A 196 5.68 -22.55 -1.18
N ASP A 197 6.93 -22.11 -1.00
CA ASP A 197 8.08 -22.95 -1.32
C ASP A 197 8.19 -24.13 -0.35
N ARG A 198 8.35 -25.32 -0.93
CA ARG A 198 8.56 -26.59 -0.22
C ARG A 198 9.83 -27.31 -0.66
N SER A 199 10.67 -26.65 -1.45
CA SER A 199 11.90 -27.23 -2.00
C SER A 199 13.06 -27.23 -0.99
N SER A 200 12.98 -26.42 0.07
CA SER A 200 13.99 -26.39 1.14
C SER A 200 14.04 -27.68 1.94
N THR A 201 15.25 -28.17 2.23
CA THR A 201 15.48 -29.31 3.13
C THR A 201 14.97 -29.08 4.55
N HIS A 202 14.85 -27.80 4.96
CA HIS A 202 14.33 -27.40 6.27
C HIS A 202 12.83 -27.04 6.23
N CYS A 203 12.12 -27.30 5.12
CA CYS A 203 10.72 -26.91 4.93
C CYS A 203 9.83 -27.35 6.11
N GLN A 204 9.95 -28.58 6.59
CA GLN A 204 9.11 -29.07 7.69
C GLN A 204 9.31 -28.26 8.98
N GLU A 205 10.56 -27.91 9.31
CA GLU A 205 10.88 -27.13 10.50
C GLU A 205 10.40 -25.69 10.37
N ILE A 206 10.57 -25.09 9.19
CA ILE A 206 10.10 -23.73 8.88
C ILE A 206 8.58 -23.64 9.06
N TYR A 207 7.81 -24.55 8.44
CA TYR A 207 6.35 -24.52 8.56
C TYR A 207 5.86 -24.90 9.97
N ARG A 208 6.58 -25.78 10.69
CA ARG A 208 6.29 -26.03 12.11
C ARG A 208 6.45 -24.74 12.93
N LYS A 209 7.57 -24.03 12.76
CA LYS A 209 7.83 -22.80 13.51
C LYS A 209 6.86 -21.68 13.12
N LEU A 210 6.49 -21.59 11.84
CA LEU A 210 5.47 -20.67 11.36
C LEU A 210 4.13 -20.93 12.04
N ASN A 211 3.69 -22.20 12.12
CA ASN A 211 2.45 -22.56 12.81
C ASN A 211 2.50 -22.22 14.31
N GLU A 212 3.63 -22.45 15.00
CA GLU A 212 3.79 -22.04 16.40
C GLU A 212 3.60 -20.53 16.58
N LEU A 213 4.26 -19.71 15.75
CA LEU A 213 4.15 -18.25 15.79
C LEU A 213 2.72 -17.78 15.48
N MET A 214 2.04 -18.42 14.53
CA MET A 214 0.65 -18.12 14.19
C MET A 214 -0.30 -18.38 15.36
N GLU A 215 -0.10 -19.48 16.10
CA GLU A 215 -0.89 -19.76 17.32
C GLU A 215 -0.58 -18.77 18.45
N GLU A 216 0.68 -18.36 18.62
CA GLU A 216 1.06 -17.30 19.57
C GLU A 216 0.39 -15.94 19.23
N MET A 217 0.36 -15.56 17.94
CA MET A 217 -0.30 -14.34 17.47
C MET A 217 -1.81 -14.37 17.74
N LYS A 218 -2.50 -15.48 17.41
CA LYS A 218 -3.93 -15.66 17.73
C LYS A 218 -4.20 -15.56 19.23
N TRP A 219 -3.32 -16.14 20.05
CA TRP A 219 -3.44 -16.06 21.50
C TRP A 219 -3.34 -14.62 22.01
N LEU A 220 -2.35 -13.86 21.54
CA LEU A 220 -2.18 -12.44 21.91
C LEU A 220 -3.42 -11.61 21.53
N GLU A 221 -4.03 -11.86 20.38
CA GLU A 221 -5.25 -11.16 19.96
C GLU A 221 -6.45 -11.45 20.86
N SER A 222 -6.61 -12.69 21.31
CA SER A 222 -7.66 -13.07 22.25
C SER A 222 -7.56 -12.33 23.59
N VAL A 223 -6.34 -11.92 23.97
CA VAL A 223 -6.06 -11.16 25.20
C VAL A 223 -6.25 -9.66 24.98
N VAL A 224 -5.97 -9.16 23.78
CA VAL A 224 -5.99 -7.71 23.45
C VAL A 224 -7.33 -7.26 22.86
N GLY A 225 -8.21 -8.18 22.45
CA GLY A 225 -9.55 -7.87 21.94
C GLY A 225 -9.58 -7.40 20.47
N THR A 226 -8.51 -7.66 19.71
CA THR A 226 -8.45 -7.45 18.27
C THR A 226 -8.83 -8.74 17.54
N THR A 227 -9.48 -8.64 16.38
CA THR A 227 -9.83 -9.83 15.56
C THR A 227 -9.14 -9.73 14.21
N PHE A 228 -8.18 -10.62 13.96
CA PHE A 228 -7.53 -10.76 12.66
C PHE A 228 -7.58 -12.22 12.21
N ASP A 229 -7.79 -12.43 10.91
CA ASP A 229 -7.85 -13.77 10.34
C ASP A 229 -6.42 -14.24 10.04
N TRP A 230 -5.90 -15.11 10.90
CA TRP A 230 -4.59 -15.75 10.74
C TRP A 230 -4.67 -17.10 10.02
N SER A 231 -5.75 -17.41 9.30
CA SER A 231 -5.73 -18.62 8.46
C SER A 231 -4.58 -18.51 7.44
N PRO A 232 -3.92 -19.62 7.06
CA PRO A 232 -2.93 -19.60 5.99
C PRO A 232 -3.47 -18.93 4.72
N ASP A 233 -4.77 -19.09 4.42
CA ASP A 233 -5.44 -18.42 3.30
C ASP A 233 -5.56 -16.89 3.49
N ALA A 234 -5.89 -16.40 4.69
CA ALA A 234 -5.96 -14.97 4.98
C ALA A 234 -4.58 -14.31 5.13
N LEU A 235 -3.60 -14.98 5.72
CA LEU A 235 -2.21 -14.54 5.73
C LEU A 235 -1.62 -14.52 4.32
N MET A 236 -2.00 -15.48 3.48
CA MET A 236 -1.70 -15.44 2.05
C MET A 236 -2.44 -14.31 1.33
N GLU A 237 -3.57 -13.80 1.82
CA GLU A 237 -4.16 -12.56 1.26
C GLU A 237 -3.36 -11.30 1.67
N ILE A 238 -2.76 -11.28 2.87
CA ILE A 238 -2.00 -10.15 3.42
C ILE A 238 -0.55 -10.11 2.89
N TYR A 239 0.09 -11.27 2.74
CA TYR A 239 1.45 -11.40 2.19
C TYR A 239 1.50 -11.42 0.65
N ASN A 240 0.34 -11.27 0.00
CA ASN A 240 0.23 -11.06 -1.44
C ASN A 240 -0.35 -9.67 -1.80
N GLU A 241 -0.27 -8.72 -0.87
CA GLU A 241 -0.29 -7.27 -1.16
C GLU A 241 1.09 -6.78 -1.59
#